data_AF-A0A1M3HEZ4-F1
#
_entry.id   AF-A0A1M3HEZ4-F1
#
_cell.length_a   1.000
_cell.length_b   1.000
_cell.length_c   1.000
_cell.angle_alpha   90.00
_cell.angle_beta   90.00
_cell.angle_gamma   90.00
#
_symmetry.space_group_name_H-M   'P 1'
#
loop_
_entity.id
_entity.type
_entity.pdbx_description
1 polymer ?
#
loop_
_entity_poly.entity_id
_entity_poly.type
_entity_poly.pdbx_seq_one_letter_code
_entity_poly.pdbx_strand_id
1 'polypeptide(L)'
;MIAGSYVFKVTITSSTGTSTSSQMTLTVNPAPVTPVFTVSAGPDLSITLPVSSVQITGVATVEYDTVASCKWKEVSGPNTATIVNSGTIAPSVSNLIAGVYVFEVDMTSKSGKTVSDQMTLTVSAAAVTTIFTANAGPDVFITLPTNSWKIIGTCIVKGVTVATCRWKQVSGPGTATISGGGSISPLVSNLIAGTYIFEVDITSTTGLTATDQMMIKVGPAGTSYSGRTTTPNGPGIVDSTTAADLKLYPNPVTVGQQIVVEGKGVRTGTVKITIYELSGRQAKQQVVENTSENYFRQPISIDGLARGMYVLTLSSGNEKPRLFKFVVQ
;
A
#
# COMPACT_ATOMS: atom_id res chain seq x y z
N MET A 1 -63.27 -4.32 -35.20
CA MET A 1 -63.23 -3.24 -36.23
C MET A 1 -62.11 -2.29 -35.85
N ILE A 2 -61.38 -1.74 -36.81
CA ILE A 2 -60.36 -0.72 -36.55
C ILE A 2 -61.07 0.57 -36.11
N ALA A 3 -60.44 1.42 -35.31
CA ALA A 3 -61.00 2.72 -34.96
C ALA A 3 -61.28 3.51 -36.24
N GLY A 4 -62.49 4.08 -36.34
CA GLY A 4 -62.93 4.74 -37.57
C GLY A 4 -64.44 4.94 -37.64
N SER A 5 -64.86 5.70 -38.64
CA SER A 5 -66.28 5.91 -38.94
C SER A 5 -66.67 5.05 -40.14
N TYR A 6 -67.64 4.18 -39.94
CA TYR A 6 -68.16 3.27 -40.95
C TYR A 6 -69.58 3.69 -41.32
N VAL A 7 -69.81 4.03 -42.59
CA VAL A 7 -71.14 4.38 -43.10
C VAL A 7 -71.71 3.20 -43.86
N PHE A 8 -72.83 2.67 -43.36
CA PHE A 8 -73.57 1.59 -44.01
C PHE A 8 -74.77 2.21 -44.75
N LYS A 9 -74.85 1.98 -46.06
CA LYS A 9 -75.99 2.42 -46.88
C LYS A 9 -76.84 1.21 -47.26
N VAL A 10 -78.10 1.22 -46.87
CA VAL A 10 -79.09 0.27 -47.40
C VAL A 10 -79.84 0.94 -48.53
N THR A 11 -79.95 0.27 -49.67
CA THR A 11 -80.76 0.73 -50.81
C THR A 11 -81.76 -0.38 -51.13
N ILE A 12 -83.04 -0.03 -51.18
CA ILE A 12 -84.12 -0.95 -51.53
C ILE A 12 -84.72 -0.45 -52.84
N THR A 13 -84.79 -1.34 -53.83
CA THR A 13 -85.34 -1.06 -55.16
C THR A 13 -86.64 -1.83 -55.35
N SER A 14 -87.71 -1.15 -55.76
CA SER A 14 -88.99 -1.77 -56.08
C SER A 14 -88.88 -2.62 -57.36
N SER A 15 -89.83 -3.53 -57.57
CA SER A 15 -89.96 -4.32 -58.81
C SER A 15 -90.21 -3.46 -60.05
N THR A 16 -90.60 -2.20 -59.87
CA THR A 16 -90.77 -1.19 -60.93
C THR A 16 -89.53 -0.31 -61.15
N GLY A 17 -88.43 -0.57 -60.44
CA GLY A 17 -87.12 0.10 -60.63
C GLY A 17 -86.87 1.33 -59.76
N THR A 18 -87.81 1.74 -58.90
CA THR A 18 -87.63 2.90 -58.00
C THR A 18 -86.82 2.52 -56.77
N SER A 19 -85.76 3.26 -56.45
CA SER A 19 -84.92 2.98 -55.27
C SER A 19 -85.05 4.04 -54.18
N THR A 20 -85.11 3.61 -52.92
CA THR A 20 -84.90 4.46 -51.75
C THR A 20 -83.68 3.98 -50.98
N SER A 21 -83.03 4.87 -50.24
CA SER A 21 -81.89 4.49 -49.43
C SER A 21 -81.88 5.18 -48.07
N SER A 22 -81.35 4.49 -47.06
CA SER A 22 -81.06 5.04 -45.74
C SER A 22 -79.61 4.74 -45.38
N GLN A 23 -79.02 5.58 -44.53
CA GLN A 23 -77.66 5.42 -44.05
C GLN A 23 -77.60 5.35 -42.53
N MET A 24 -76.70 4.52 -42.01
CA MET A 24 -76.32 4.44 -40.60
C MET A 24 -74.82 4.68 -40.49
N THR A 25 -74.39 5.49 -39.52
CA THR A 25 -72.98 5.69 -39.19
C THR A 25 -72.66 4.95 -37.89
N LEU A 26 -71.66 4.06 -37.93
CA LEU A 26 -71.05 3.43 -36.76
C LEU A 26 -69.70 4.08 -36.50
N THR A 27 -69.56 4.75 -35.36
CA THR A 27 -68.27 5.27 -34.90
C THR A 27 -67.64 4.25 -33.96
N VAL A 28 -66.49 3.72 -34.35
CA VAL A 28 -65.66 2.86 -33.49
C VAL A 28 -64.58 3.73 -32.88
N ASN A 29 -64.70 4.02 -31.58
CA ASN A 29 -63.69 4.79 -30.86
C ASN A 29 -62.42 3.96 -30.63
N PRO A 30 -61.22 4.57 -30.70
CA PRO A 30 -59.99 3.90 -30.29
C PRO A 30 -60.05 3.50 -28.81
N ALA A 31 -59.34 2.43 -28.45
CA ALA A 31 -59.23 2.00 -27.05
C ALA A 31 -58.53 3.10 -26.21
N PRO A 32 -58.95 3.33 -24.95
CA PRO A 32 -58.22 4.22 -24.05
C PRO A 32 -56.78 3.73 -23.87
N VAL A 33 -55.80 4.59 -24.14
CA VAL A 33 -54.40 4.34 -23.82
C VAL A 33 -54.11 4.84 -22.40
N THR A 34 -53.42 4.04 -21.59
CA THR A 34 -52.96 4.46 -20.26
C THR A 34 -51.49 4.85 -20.38
N PRO A 35 -51.11 6.11 -20.11
CA PRO A 35 -49.72 6.53 -20.22
C PRO A 35 -48.87 5.84 -19.15
N VAL A 36 -47.70 5.34 -19.55
CA VAL A 36 -46.70 4.79 -18.65
C VAL A 36 -45.67 5.88 -18.38
N PHE A 37 -45.34 6.08 -17.10
CA PHE A 37 -44.28 6.99 -16.69
C PHE A 37 -43.70 6.49 -15.37
N THR A 38 -42.49 5.94 -15.45
CA THR A 38 -41.70 5.46 -14.30
C THR A 38 -40.31 6.06 -14.36
N VAL A 39 -39.70 6.26 -13.20
CA VAL A 39 -38.39 6.90 -13.05
C VAL A 39 -37.50 6.00 -12.21
N SER A 40 -36.22 5.94 -12.54
CA SER A 40 -35.19 5.36 -11.70
C SER A 40 -34.02 6.35 -11.55
N ALA A 41 -33.47 6.45 -10.34
CA ALA A 41 -32.25 7.21 -10.04
C ALA A 41 -30.97 6.48 -10.51
N GLY A 42 -31.11 5.31 -11.14
CA GLY A 42 -29.99 4.46 -11.50
C GLY A 42 -29.55 3.58 -10.32
N PRO A 43 -28.50 2.75 -10.52
CA PRO A 43 -27.98 1.90 -9.47
C PRO A 43 -27.25 2.71 -8.39
N ASP A 44 -27.17 2.14 -7.18
CA ASP A 44 -26.28 2.62 -6.14
C ASP A 44 -24.82 2.61 -6.62
N LEU A 45 -24.05 3.61 -6.18
CA LEU A 45 -22.66 3.80 -6.59
C LEU A 45 -21.71 3.76 -5.40
N SER A 46 -20.46 3.41 -5.66
CA SER A 46 -19.39 3.46 -4.68
C SER A 46 -18.11 4.01 -5.31
N ILE A 47 -17.49 4.97 -4.64
CA ILE A 47 -16.19 5.54 -5.01
C ILE A 47 -15.26 5.51 -3.79
N THR A 48 -13.95 5.64 -4.02
CA THR A 48 -12.95 5.73 -2.96
C THR A 48 -12.11 6.97 -3.17
N LEU A 49 -11.85 7.72 -2.10
CA LEU A 49 -10.96 8.88 -2.14
C LEU A 49 -9.57 8.47 -2.70
N PRO A 50 -8.92 9.33 -3.50
CA PRO A 50 -9.19 10.76 -3.69
C PRO A 50 -10.27 11.11 -4.73
N VAL A 51 -10.92 10.12 -5.35
CA VAL A 51 -12.04 10.38 -6.26
C VAL A 51 -13.20 10.96 -5.44
N SER A 52 -13.53 12.21 -5.70
CA SER A 52 -14.51 13.01 -4.94
C SER A 52 -15.59 13.63 -5.85
N SER A 53 -15.74 13.07 -7.04
CA SER A 53 -16.78 13.40 -8.00
C SER A 53 -17.20 12.19 -8.82
N VAL A 54 -18.45 12.19 -9.27
CA VAL A 54 -19.01 11.16 -10.15
C VAL A 54 -20.18 11.73 -10.94
N GLN A 55 -20.49 11.18 -12.11
CA GLN A 55 -21.78 11.43 -12.74
C GLN A 55 -22.79 10.40 -12.26
N ILE A 56 -23.97 10.88 -11.85
CA ILE A 56 -25.13 10.03 -11.55
C ILE A 56 -26.09 10.14 -12.74
N THR A 57 -26.78 9.06 -13.09
CA THR A 57 -27.65 9.01 -14.27
C THR A 57 -29.01 8.42 -13.92
N GLY A 58 -30.06 9.20 -14.18
CA GLY A 58 -31.44 8.77 -14.03
C GLY A 58 -32.03 8.30 -15.34
N VAL A 59 -33.05 7.46 -15.26
CA VAL A 59 -33.75 6.89 -16.41
C VAL A 59 -35.25 7.10 -16.25
N ALA A 60 -35.92 7.52 -17.31
CA ALA A 60 -37.38 7.53 -17.38
C ALA A 60 -37.85 6.53 -18.45
N THR A 61 -38.83 5.70 -18.11
CA THR A 61 -39.57 4.86 -19.07
C THR A 61 -40.92 5.50 -19.32
N VAL A 62 -41.18 5.80 -20.59
CA VAL A 62 -42.34 6.60 -21.00
C VAL A 62 -43.05 5.98 -22.20
N GLU A 63 -44.38 5.81 -22.11
CA GLU A 63 -45.23 5.42 -23.23
C GLU A 63 -46.42 6.37 -23.35
N TYR A 64 -46.71 6.83 -24.57
CA TYR A 64 -47.80 7.78 -24.87
C TYR A 64 -47.71 9.12 -24.10
N ASP A 65 -46.50 9.50 -23.65
CA ASP A 65 -46.19 10.77 -22.99
C ASP A 65 -44.72 11.18 -23.28
N THR A 66 -44.23 12.26 -22.67
CA THR A 66 -42.81 12.69 -22.72
C THR A 66 -42.38 13.30 -21.39
N VAL A 67 -41.08 13.33 -21.10
CA VAL A 67 -40.53 14.03 -19.92
C VAL A 67 -40.59 15.54 -20.16
N ALA A 68 -41.15 16.28 -19.21
CA ALA A 68 -41.21 17.74 -19.18
C ALA A 68 -40.07 18.36 -18.36
N SER A 69 -39.73 17.76 -17.21
CA SER A 69 -38.64 18.24 -16.35
C SER A 69 -37.97 17.11 -15.59
N CYS A 70 -36.70 17.34 -15.22
CA CYS A 70 -35.89 16.51 -14.36
C CYS A 70 -35.22 17.41 -13.33
N LYS A 71 -35.12 16.94 -12.07
CA LYS A 71 -34.40 17.67 -11.03
C LYS A 71 -33.75 16.69 -10.05
N TRP A 72 -32.45 16.83 -9.89
CA TRP A 72 -31.68 16.14 -8.87
C TRP A 72 -31.51 17.00 -7.63
N LYS A 73 -31.57 16.35 -6.47
CA LYS A 73 -31.24 16.95 -5.17
C LYS A 73 -30.53 15.95 -4.27
N GLU A 74 -29.69 16.46 -3.39
CA GLU A 74 -29.18 15.69 -2.27
C GLU A 74 -30.25 15.64 -1.17
N VAL A 75 -30.56 14.43 -0.70
CA VAL A 75 -31.50 14.20 0.41
C VAL A 75 -30.75 14.18 1.74
N SER A 76 -29.58 13.53 1.77
CA SER A 76 -28.71 13.46 2.94
C SER A 76 -27.27 13.18 2.55
N GLY A 77 -26.33 13.61 3.38
CA GLY A 77 -24.90 13.36 3.21
C GLY A 77 -24.08 13.85 4.40
N PRO A 78 -22.79 13.45 4.50
CA PRO A 78 -21.88 13.93 5.54
C PRO A 78 -21.49 15.42 5.38
N ASN A 79 -21.65 15.98 4.19
CA ASN A 79 -21.57 17.42 3.88
C ASN A 79 -22.48 17.72 2.69
N THR A 80 -22.62 19.00 2.31
CA THR A 80 -23.33 19.37 1.08
C THR A 80 -22.47 19.15 -0.17
N ALA A 81 -22.90 18.23 -1.03
CA ALA A 81 -22.33 18.00 -2.34
C ALA A 81 -22.68 19.11 -3.33
N THR A 82 -21.80 19.34 -4.30
CA THR A 82 -22.08 20.26 -5.42
C THR A 82 -22.71 19.46 -6.55
N ILE A 83 -23.91 19.86 -6.99
CA ILE A 83 -24.62 19.23 -8.12
C ILE A 83 -24.63 20.23 -9.29
N VAL A 84 -23.87 19.93 -10.34
CA VAL A 84 -23.84 20.71 -11.58
C VAL A 84 -24.80 20.10 -12.58
N ASN A 85 -25.60 20.94 -13.24
CA ASN A 85 -26.64 20.53 -14.19
C ASN A 85 -27.73 19.66 -13.56
N SER A 86 -28.16 19.97 -12.33
CA SER A 86 -29.20 19.22 -11.61
C SER A 86 -30.53 19.08 -12.38
N GLY A 87 -30.77 19.93 -13.39
CA GLY A 87 -31.94 19.87 -14.26
C GLY A 87 -31.89 18.81 -15.38
N THR A 88 -30.79 18.04 -15.50
CA THR A 88 -30.61 17.03 -16.56
C THR A 88 -30.66 15.61 -16.01
N ILE A 89 -30.81 14.61 -16.89
CA ILE A 89 -30.81 13.20 -16.49
C ILE A 89 -29.43 12.71 -15.98
N ALA A 90 -28.34 13.43 -16.28
CA ALA A 90 -26.99 13.03 -15.94
C ALA A 90 -26.18 14.21 -15.38
N PRO A 91 -26.48 14.69 -14.15
CA PRO A 91 -25.68 15.73 -13.51
C PRO A 91 -24.31 15.19 -13.06
N SER A 92 -23.40 16.11 -12.77
CA SER A 92 -22.14 15.79 -12.10
C SER A 92 -22.25 16.18 -10.63
N VAL A 93 -21.93 15.25 -9.73
CA VAL A 93 -21.82 15.51 -8.29
C VAL A 93 -20.35 15.58 -7.89
N SER A 94 -19.99 16.54 -7.04
CA SER A 94 -18.63 16.75 -6.56
C SER A 94 -18.59 17.32 -5.14
N ASN A 95 -17.40 17.65 -4.63
CA ASN A 95 -17.18 18.07 -3.24
C ASN A 95 -17.51 16.97 -2.21
N LEU A 96 -17.31 15.71 -2.61
CA LEU A 96 -17.64 14.56 -1.79
C LEU A 96 -16.54 14.25 -0.76
N ILE A 97 -16.94 13.98 0.48
CA ILE A 97 -16.09 13.47 1.56
C ILE A 97 -16.50 12.04 1.92
N ALA A 98 -15.68 11.35 2.72
CA ALA A 98 -16.00 9.99 3.13
C ALA A 98 -17.33 9.92 3.90
N GLY A 99 -18.21 9.01 3.51
CA GLY A 99 -19.55 8.83 4.07
C GLY A 99 -20.55 8.34 3.03
N VAL A 100 -21.82 8.35 3.39
CA VAL A 100 -22.94 7.89 2.55
C VAL A 100 -23.81 9.06 2.18
N TYR A 101 -24.06 9.24 0.88
CA TYR A 101 -24.98 10.23 0.33
C TYR A 101 -26.22 9.54 -0.23
N VAL A 102 -27.36 10.20 -0.14
CA VAL A 102 -28.60 9.80 -0.81
C VAL A 102 -28.99 10.93 -1.75
N PHE A 103 -29.13 10.62 -3.03
CA PHE A 103 -29.58 11.55 -4.06
C PHE A 103 -30.95 11.12 -4.57
N GLU A 104 -31.84 12.09 -4.78
CA GLU A 104 -33.17 11.87 -5.36
C GLU A 104 -33.27 12.57 -6.71
N VAL A 105 -33.90 11.88 -7.67
CA VAL A 105 -34.32 12.47 -8.93
C VAL A 105 -35.83 12.57 -8.97
N ASP A 106 -36.33 13.78 -9.17
CA ASP A 106 -37.73 14.07 -9.45
C ASP A 106 -37.87 14.29 -10.96
N MET A 107 -38.72 13.52 -11.64
CA MET A 107 -39.09 13.80 -13.04
C MET A 107 -40.59 13.97 -13.20
N THR A 108 -40.98 14.92 -14.05
CA THR A 108 -42.37 15.24 -14.35
C THR A 108 -42.61 15.03 -15.84
N SER A 109 -43.69 14.33 -16.16
CA SER A 109 -44.19 14.12 -17.53
C SER A 109 -44.94 15.34 -18.07
N LYS A 110 -45.16 15.43 -19.38
CA LYS A 110 -45.95 16.53 -19.98
C LYS A 110 -47.42 16.49 -19.60
N SER A 111 -47.96 15.31 -19.25
CA SER A 111 -49.31 15.19 -18.69
C SER A 111 -49.42 15.63 -17.23
N GLY A 112 -48.30 15.99 -16.58
CA GLY A 112 -48.26 16.52 -15.21
C GLY A 112 -48.00 15.47 -14.12
N LYS A 113 -47.87 14.18 -14.46
CA LYS A 113 -47.49 13.14 -13.50
C LYS A 113 -46.03 13.32 -13.07
N THR A 114 -45.78 13.35 -11.77
CA THR A 114 -44.42 13.44 -11.18
C THR A 114 -44.09 12.13 -10.45
N VAL A 115 -42.87 11.63 -10.66
CA VAL A 115 -42.35 10.41 -10.01
C VAL A 115 -40.93 10.71 -9.53
N SER A 116 -40.62 10.20 -8.33
CA SER A 116 -39.30 10.33 -7.71
C SER A 116 -38.68 8.95 -7.49
N ASP A 117 -37.36 8.89 -7.50
CA ASP A 117 -36.58 7.72 -7.08
C ASP A 117 -35.27 8.16 -6.44
N GLN A 118 -34.69 7.32 -5.58
CA GLN A 118 -33.47 7.61 -4.83
C GLN A 118 -32.36 6.60 -5.12
N MET A 119 -31.12 7.07 -5.07
CA MET A 119 -29.92 6.24 -5.13
C MET A 119 -28.93 6.59 -4.01
N THR A 120 -28.15 5.61 -3.59
CA THR A 120 -27.13 5.74 -2.55
C THR A 120 -25.73 5.81 -3.17
N LEU A 121 -24.96 6.85 -2.84
CA LEU A 121 -23.55 6.98 -3.20
C LEU A 121 -22.69 6.82 -1.95
N THR A 122 -21.92 5.73 -1.91
CA THR A 122 -20.95 5.49 -0.82
C THR A 122 -19.57 5.99 -1.21
N VAL A 123 -18.99 6.85 -0.39
CA VAL A 123 -17.64 7.39 -0.56
C VAL A 123 -16.75 6.80 0.53
N SER A 124 -15.89 5.86 0.15
CA SER A 124 -14.94 5.24 1.08
C SER A 124 -13.72 6.13 1.27
N ALA A 125 -13.20 6.17 2.50
CA ALA A 125 -11.93 6.83 2.78
C ALA A 125 -10.78 6.16 2.02
N ALA A 126 -9.75 6.93 1.67
CA ALA A 126 -8.55 6.38 1.07
C ALA A 126 -7.87 5.41 2.05
N ALA A 127 -7.41 4.26 1.55
CA ALA A 127 -6.61 3.36 2.36
C ALA A 127 -5.30 4.05 2.79
N VAL A 128 -5.11 4.20 4.10
CA VAL A 128 -3.85 4.69 4.65
C VAL A 128 -2.85 3.52 4.63
N THR A 129 -1.82 3.61 3.79
CA THR A 129 -0.69 2.68 3.85
C THR A 129 0.12 2.98 5.11
N THR A 130 0.08 2.06 6.08
CA THR A 130 0.86 2.18 7.32
C THR A 130 2.23 1.52 7.14
N ILE A 131 3.29 2.26 7.49
CA ILE A 131 4.66 1.74 7.56
C ILE A 131 5.18 2.07 8.96
N PHE A 132 5.75 1.08 9.63
CA PHE A 132 6.32 1.25 10.95
C PHE A 132 7.51 0.32 11.12
N THR A 133 8.72 0.84 10.93
CA THR A 133 9.96 0.06 11.03
C THR A 133 10.98 0.76 11.90
N ALA A 134 11.83 -0.02 12.55
CA ALA A 134 12.99 0.45 13.29
C ALA A 134 14.25 -0.17 12.69
N ASN A 135 15.36 0.56 12.80
CA ASN A 135 16.69 0.07 12.47
C ASN A 135 17.65 0.60 13.54
N ALA A 136 18.34 -0.29 14.23
CA ALA A 136 19.24 -0.01 15.34
C ALA A 136 20.59 0.58 14.89
N GLY A 137 20.82 0.66 13.58
CA GLY A 137 22.08 1.03 12.97
C GLY A 137 22.99 -0.18 12.71
N PRO A 138 24.12 0.03 12.02
CA PRO A 138 25.06 -1.05 11.73
C PRO A 138 25.76 -1.56 12.99
N ASP A 139 26.22 -2.81 12.97
CA ASP A 139 27.11 -3.35 14.00
C ASP A 139 28.45 -2.58 14.06
N VAL A 140 29.02 -2.45 15.26
CA VAL A 140 30.17 -1.56 15.53
C VAL A 140 31.30 -2.30 16.24
N PHE A 141 32.53 -1.92 15.92
CA PHE A 141 33.74 -2.37 16.61
C PHE A 141 34.50 -1.16 17.18
N ILE A 142 34.76 -1.18 18.47
CA ILE A 142 35.61 -0.19 19.17
C ILE A 142 36.71 -0.91 19.94
N THR A 143 37.77 -0.20 20.32
CA THR A 143 38.88 -0.74 21.13
C THR A 143 39.11 0.16 22.32
N LEU A 144 39.41 -0.43 23.48
CA LEU A 144 39.80 0.35 24.65
C LEU A 144 41.03 1.23 24.34
N PRO A 145 41.11 2.45 24.91
CA PRO A 145 40.29 2.97 26.00
C PRO A 145 38.90 3.50 25.59
N THR A 146 38.54 3.51 24.30
CA THR A 146 37.19 3.89 23.86
C THR A 146 36.16 2.88 24.37
N ASN A 147 35.34 3.32 25.32
CA ASN A 147 34.35 2.49 26.03
C ASN A 147 32.91 3.03 25.88
N SER A 148 32.68 3.86 24.86
CA SER A 148 31.38 4.46 24.57
C SER A 148 31.14 4.57 23.08
N TRP A 149 29.86 4.53 22.67
CA TRP A 149 29.45 4.70 21.29
C TRP A 149 28.09 5.42 21.21
N LYS A 150 27.98 6.41 20.32
CA LYS A 150 26.69 7.03 20.01
C LYS A 150 26.02 6.22 18.92
N ILE A 151 24.96 5.51 19.27
CA ILE A 151 24.17 4.73 18.32
C ILE A 151 23.39 5.72 17.43
N ILE A 152 23.35 5.43 16.13
CA ILE A 152 22.58 6.20 15.14
C ILE A 152 21.53 5.26 14.56
N GLY A 153 20.40 5.15 15.24
CA GLY A 153 19.24 4.40 14.76
C GLY A 153 18.40 5.23 13.79
N THR A 154 17.55 4.55 13.02
CA THR A 154 16.55 5.18 12.14
C THR A 154 15.20 4.50 12.29
N CYS A 155 14.13 5.19 11.92
CA CYS A 155 12.80 4.59 11.81
C CYS A 155 12.08 5.17 10.59
N ILE A 156 11.23 4.36 9.95
CA ILE A 156 10.35 4.80 8.87
C ILE A 156 8.91 4.67 9.36
N VAL A 157 8.21 5.80 9.39
CA VAL A 157 6.87 5.91 9.97
C VAL A 157 5.94 6.60 8.97
N LYS A 158 4.86 5.93 8.59
CA LYS A 158 3.81 6.45 7.71
C LYS A 158 2.44 6.04 8.24
N GLY A 159 1.50 6.98 8.27
CA GLY A 159 0.10 6.73 8.67
C GLY A 159 -0.13 6.57 10.18
N VAL A 160 0.92 6.64 11.01
CA VAL A 160 0.87 6.60 12.47
C VAL A 160 1.96 7.50 13.06
N THR A 161 2.01 7.67 14.38
CA THR A 161 3.08 8.41 15.08
C THR A 161 3.77 7.53 16.11
N VAL A 162 5.06 7.75 16.38
CA VAL A 162 5.79 7.05 17.44
C VAL A 162 5.32 7.57 18.81
N ALA A 163 4.92 6.64 19.69
CA ALA A 163 4.57 6.93 21.08
C ALA A 163 5.77 6.72 22.02
N THR A 164 6.51 5.63 21.84
CA THR A 164 7.68 5.32 22.67
C THR A 164 8.83 4.80 21.83
N CYS A 165 10.06 5.12 22.25
CA CYS A 165 11.29 4.51 21.80
C CYS A 165 12.06 4.10 23.06
N ARG A 166 12.55 2.85 23.10
CA ARG A 166 13.26 2.32 24.25
C ARG A 166 14.44 1.50 23.80
N TRP A 167 15.60 1.78 24.37
CA TRP A 167 16.79 0.96 24.18
C TRP A 167 17.03 0.09 25.40
N LYS A 168 17.39 -1.17 25.14
CA LYS A 168 17.84 -2.10 26.18
C LYS A 168 19.10 -2.83 25.74
N GLN A 169 19.96 -3.11 26.70
CA GLN A 169 21.03 -4.08 26.52
C GLN A 169 20.41 -5.48 26.64
N VAL A 170 20.48 -6.26 25.56
CA VAL A 170 19.99 -7.64 25.52
C VAL A 170 21.03 -8.59 26.12
N SER A 171 22.31 -8.36 25.81
CA SER A 171 23.42 -9.17 26.33
C SER A 171 24.72 -8.38 26.38
N GLY A 172 25.69 -8.85 27.17
CA GLY A 172 27.03 -8.30 27.23
C GLY A 172 27.80 -8.76 28.47
N PRO A 173 29.13 -8.61 28.48
CA PRO A 173 30.00 -9.02 29.59
C PRO A 173 29.88 -8.14 30.84
N GLY A 174 29.27 -6.96 30.74
CA GLY A 174 29.00 -6.06 31.85
C GLY A 174 27.74 -5.22 31.57
N THR A 175 27.26 -4.48 32.56
CA THR A 175 26.11 -3.58 32.38
C THR A 175 26.55 -2.26 31.79
N ALA A 176 26.15 -1.99 30.54
CA ALA A 176 26.37 -0.71 29.88
C ALA A 176 25.42 0.36 30.44
N THR A 177 25.86 1.61 30.40
CA THR A 177 24.98 2.76 30.66
C THR A 177 24.38 3.25 29.35
N ILE A 178 23.06 3.39 29.29
CA ILE A 178 22.33 3.90 28.12
C ILE A 178 21.78 5.28 28.46
N SER A 179 22.47 6.34 28.03
CA SER A 179 22.00 7.72 28.17
C SER A 179 21.12 8.11 26.98
N GLY A 180 19.97 8.73 27.26
CA GLY A 180 19.00 9.08 26.22
C GLY A 180 18.30 7.87 25.59
N GLY A 181 18.13 6.76 26.32
CA GLY A 181 17.48 5.54 25.83
C GLY A 181 16.02 5.70 25.36
N GLY A 182 15.40 6.87 25.60
CA GLY A 182 14.12 7.28 25.03
C GLY A 182 14.19 7.82 23.60
N SER A 183 15.40 8.01 23.04
CA SER A 183 15.66 8.54 21.70
C SER A 183 16.10 7.43 20.76
N ILE A 184 15.89 7.62 19.45
CA ILE A 184 16.35 6.68 18.41
C ILE A 184 17.89 6.64 18.28
N SER A 185 18.59 7.62 18.87
CA SER A 185 20.06 7.74 18.81
C SER A 185 20.68 7.94 20.20
N PRO A 186 20.68 6.92 21.07
CA PRO A 186 21.22 7.00 22.43
C PRO A 186 22.75 6.94 22.45
N LEU A 187 23.34 7.32 23.59
CA LEU A 187 24.74 7.08 23.90
C LEU A 187 24.86 5.88 24.81
N VAL A 188 25.63 4.87 24.42
CA VAL A 188 26.02 3.77 25.29
C VAL A 188 27.44 3.99 25.81
N SER A 189 27.69 3.72 27.09
CA SER A 189 28.98 3.91 27.74
C SER A 189 29.25 2.86 28.82
N ASN A 190 30.41 2.94 29.47
CA ASN A 190 30.89 1.97 30.46
C ASN A 190 31.08 0.56 29.87
N LEU A 191 31.44 0.49 28.57
CA LEU A 191 31.65 -0.78 27.89
C LEU A 191 33.03 -1.36 28.22
N ILE A 192 33.06 -2.55 28.83
CA ILE A 192 34.29 -3.35 28.98
C ILE A 192 34.52 -4.25 27.76
N ALA A 193 35.72 -4.82 27.62
CA ALA A 193 36.06 -5.72 26.52
C ALA A 193 35.08 -6.90 26.42
N GLY A 194 34.61 -7.18 25.19
CA GLY A 194 33.65 -8.24 24.86
C GLY A 194 32.57 -7.77 23.89
N THR A 195 31.51 -8.56 23.73
CA THR A 195 30.44 -8.31 22.74
C THR A 195 29.13 -7.95 23.44
N TYR A 196 28.52 -6.84 23.05
CA TYR A 196 27.22 -6.39 23.52
C TYR A 196 26.19 -6.48 22.40
N ILE A 197 24.95 -6.81 22.75
CA ILE A 197 23.78 -6.66 21.87
C ILE A 197 22.86 -5.62 22.47
N PHE A 198 22.50 -4.60 21.71
CA PHE A 198 21.52 -3.59 22.06
C PHE A 198 20.31 -3.71 21.15
N GLU A 199 19.11 -3.59 21.72
CA GLU A 199 17.85 -3.62 20.99
C GLU A 199 17.14 -2.28 21.15
N VAL A 200 16.59 -1.78 20.05
CA VAL A 200 15.61 -0.70 20.04
C VAL A 200 14.21 -1.27 19.90
N ASP A 201 13.32 -0.85 20.78
CA ASP A 201 11.89 -1.12 20.73
C ASP A 201 11.16 0.21 20.51
N ILE A 202 10.45 0.35 19.39
CA ILE A 202 9.55 1.47 19.16
C ILE A 202 8.09 1.00 19.15
N THR A 203 7.19 1.85 19.66
CA THR A 203 5.75 1.60 19.68
C THR A 203 5.01 2.83 19.14
N SER A 204 4.01 2.63 18.29
CA SER A 204 3.18 3.70 17.75
C SER A 204 2.04 4.07 18.71
N THR A 205 1.39 5.22 18.47
CA THR A 205 0.18 5.65 19.19
C THR A 205 -1.02 4.74 18.96
N THR A 206 -0.98 3.88 17.94
CA THR A 206 -2.01 2.88 17.63
C THR A 206 -1.63 1.46 18.08
N GLY A 207 -0.49 1.30 18.77
CA GLY A 207 -0.04 0.02 19.32
C GLY A 207 0.80 -0.85 18.39
N LEU A 208 1.21 -0.36 17.20
CA LEU A 208 2.16 -1.08 16.35
C LEU A 208 3.54 -1.07 17.01
N THR A 209 4.28 -2.17 16.90
CA THR A 209 5.63 -2.29 17.44
C THR A 209 6.64 -2.61 16.34
N ALA A 210 7.83 -2.02 16.42
CA ALA A 210 8.96 -2.42 15.60
C ALA A 210 10.23 -2.49 16.45
N THR A 211 11.05 -3.48 16.16
CA THR A 211 12.26 -3.77 16.94
C THR A 211 13.44 -4.03 16.01
N ASP A 212 14.64 -3.66 16.44
CA ASP A 212 15.86 -4.07 15.75
C ASP A 212 17.05 -4.17 16.73
N GLN A 213 18.04 -4.98 16.39
CA GLN A 213 19.20 -5.25 17.23
C GLN A 213 20.51 -4.89 16.53
N MET A 214 21.43 -4.26 17.27
CA MET A 214 22.81 -4.04 16.84
C MET A 214 23.83 -4.62 17.81
N MET A 215 24.99 -5.00 17.28
CA MET A 215 26.13 -5.48 18.04
C MET A 215 27.16 -4.37 18.24
N ILE A 216 27.73 -4.28 19.45
CA ILE A 216 28.95 -3.52 19.70
C ILE A 216 30.01 -4.46 20.27
N LYS A 217 31.12 -4.63 19.54
CA LYS A 217 32.28 -5.40 20.03
C LYS A 217 33.37 -4.45 20.51
N VAL A 218 33.79 -4.63 21.76
CA VAL A 218 34.87 -3.88 22.39
C VAL A 218 36.12 -4.75 22.48
N GLY A 219 37.17 -4.37 21.77
CA GLY A 219 38.49 -5.00 21.83
C GLY A 219 39.32 -4.52 23.03
N PRO A 220 40.34 -5.29 23.44
CA PRO A 220 41.23 -4.92 24.55
C PRO A 220 42.10 -3.70 24.23
N ALA A 221 42.64 -3.08 25.28
CA ALA A 221 43.58 -1.96 25.13
C ALA A 221 44.90 -2.45 24.53
N GLY A 222 45.50 -1.69 23.62
CA GLY A 222 46.82 -2.00 23.06
C GLY A 222 46.83 -2.96 21.86
N THR A 223 45.67 -3.46 21.41
CA THR A 223 45.57 -3.98 20.04
C THR A 223 45.23 -2.82 19.13
N SER A 224 46.23 -2.21 18.49
CA SER A 224 46.02 -1.28 17.40
C SER A 224 45.29 -2.01 16.26
N TYR A 225 43.97 -1.95 16.25
CA TYR A 225 43.25 -2.02 15.00
C TYR A 225 43.61 -0.72 14.28
N SER A 226 44.14 -0.80 13.05
CA SER A 226 44.42 0.37 12.22
C SER A 226 43.07 0.99 11.78
N GLY A 227 42.39 1.63 12.74
CA GLY A 227 41.28 2.54 12.53
C GLY A 227 41.88 3.94 12.58
N ARG A 228 42.28 4.45 11.42
CA ARG A 228 42.88 5.77 11.26
C ARG A 228 41.92 6.86 11.77
N THR A 229 42.30 7.52 12.86
CA THR A 229 41.89 8.87 13.19
C THR A 229 42.37 9.83 12.10
N THR A 230 41.46 10.59 11.51
CA THR A 230 41.81 11.71 10.63
C THR A 230 42.32 12.87 11.48
N THR A 231 43.63 13.10 11.48
CA THR A 231 44.17 14.43 11.78
C THR A 231 44.31 15.22 10.47
N PRO A 232 43.90 16.49 10.43
CA PRO A 232 44.16 17.37 9.30
C PRO A 232 45.57 17.95 9.44
N ASN A 233 46.33 17.88 8.35
CA ASN A 233 47.61 18.57 8.05
C ASN A 233 48.91 17.75 8.27
N GLY A 234 49.47 17.28 7.16
CA GLY A 234 50.84 16.75 7.04
C GLY A 234 51.01 15.83 5.82
N PRO A 235 51.99 16.06 4.92
CA PRO A 235 51.99 15.47 3.57
C PRO A 235 52.66 14.09 3.50
N GLY A 236 52.01 13.18 2.76
CA GLY A 236 52.63 12.03 2.10
C GLY A 236 52.72 10.73 2.91
N ILE A 237 51.87 9.75 2.58
CA ILE A 237 52.23 8.42 2.04
C ILE A 237 50.96 7.89 1.35
N VAL A 238 51.11 7.45 0.10
CA VAL A 238 50.09 6.74 -0.67
C VAL A 238 50.06 5.31 -0.14
N ASP A 239 49.03 4.92 0.60
CA ASP A 239 48.75 3.52 0.91
C ASP A 239 47.36 3.15 0.34
N SER A 240 47.41 2.45 -0.78
CA SER A 240 46.28 1.90 -1.51
C SER A 240 46.22 0.42 -1.17
N THR A 241 45.34 0.03 -0.24
CA THR A 241 44.51 -1.19 -0.32
C THR A 241 43.37 -1.16 0.72
N THR A 242 42.38 -0.31 0.41
CA THR A 242 40.92 -0.54 0.57
C THR A 242 40.42 -1.47 1.68
N ALA A 243 39.81 -0.91 2.72
CA ALA A 243 38.69 -1.56 3.39
C ALA A 243 37.63 -1.88 2.32
N ALA A 244 37.27 -3.15 2.16
CA ALA A 244 36.46 -3.59 1.05
C ALA A 244 35.01 -3.88 1.43
N ASP A 245 34.12 -2.97 1.03
CA ASP A 245 32.90 -3.10 0.20
C ASP A 245 32.20 -4.46 -0.01
N LEU A 246 32.34 -5.46 0.86
CA LEU A 246 31.52 -6.66 0.76
C LEU A 246 30.07 -6.35 1.11
N LYS A 247 29.17 -6.64 0.18
CA LYS A 247 27.72 -6.45 0.30
C LYS A 247 27.02 -7.80 0.21
N LEU A 248 25.90 -7.91 0.90
CA LEU A 248 24.98 -9.03 0.80
C LEU A 248 23.61 -8.51 0.35
N TYR A 249 23.09 -9.01 -0.77
CA TYR A 249 21.78 -8.61 -1.27
C TYR A 249 21.09 -9.75 -2.05
N PRO A 250 19.75 -9.74 -2.17
CA PRO A 250 18.84 -8.85 -1.46
C PRO A 250 18.77 -9.20 0.03
N ASN A 251 18.51 -8.20 0.88
CA ASN A 251 18.22 -8.40 2.29
C ASN A 251 17.13 -7.39 2.70
N PRO A 252 15.89 -7.81 3.01
CA PRO A 252 15.41 -9.21 3.07
C PRO A 252 15.43 -9.95 1.73
N VAL A 253 15.48 -11.28 1.76
CA VAL A 253 15.42 -12.17 0.58
C VAL A 253 14.18 -13.05 0.64
N THR A 254 13.48 -13.21 -0.48
CA THR A 254 12.28 -14.04 -0.57
C THR A 254 12.62 -15.52 -0.79
N VAL A 255 11.86 -16.43 -0.18
CA VAL A 255 11.97 -17.89 -0.42
C VAL A 255 11.92 -18.19 -1.94
N GLY A 256 12.88 -19.00 -2.41
CA GLY A 256 13.06 -19.32 -3.84
C GLY A 256 13.98 -18.35 -4.60
N GLN A 257 14.48 -17.29 -3.96
CA GLN A 257 15.54 -16.43 -4.50
C GLN A 257 16.93 -16.84 -3.97
N GLN A 258 17.98 -16.20 -4.49
CA GLN A 258 19.35 -16.34 -4.00
C GLN A 258 19.83 -15.04 -3.39
N ILE A 259 20.74 -15.14 -2.44
CA ILE A 259 21.52 -13.99 -1.96
C ILE A 259 22.88 -13.98 -2.66
N VAL A 260 23.44 -12.80 -2.88
CA VAL A 260 24.75 -12.59 -3.48
C VAL A 260 25.64 -11.91 -2.47
N VAL A 261 26.80 -12.51 -2.19
CA VAL A 261 27.91 -11.82 -1.52
C VAL A 261 28.86 -11.31 -2.60
N GLU A 262 29.09 -10.01 -2.65
CA GLU A 262 30.07 -9.45 -3.58
C GLU A 262 30.84 -8.26 -3.02
N GLY A 263 32.06 -8.05 -3.48
CA GLY A 263 32.92 -6.97 -3.05
C GLY A 263 34.40 -7.30 -3.21
N LYS A 264 35.26 -6.36 -2.81
CA LYS A 264 36.71 -6.57 -2.84
C LYS A 264 37.20 -7.27 -1.55
N GLY A 265 38.50 -7.52 -1.43
CA GLY A 265 39.11 -7.90 -0.15
C GLY A 265 38.77 -9.31 0.35
N VAL A 266 38.38 -10.20 -0.56
CA VAL A 266 38.36 -11.65 -0.32
C VAL A 266 39.60 -12.24 -0.98
N ARG A 267 40.44 -12.95 -0.21
CA ARG A 267 41.64 -13.57 -0.76
C ARG A 267 41.30 -14.61 -1.82
N THR A 268 42.19 -14.76 -2.79
CA THR A 268 42.17 -15.89 -3.72
C THR A 268 42.40 -17.20 -2.97
N GLY A 269 41.90 -18.28 -3.54
CA GLY A 269 41.89 -19.59 -2.90
C GLY A 269 40.50 -19.98 -2.37
N THR A 270 40.49 -20.98 -1.52
CA THR A 270 39.24 -21.56 -1.00
C THR A 270 38.53 -20.62 -0.01
N VAL A 271 37.27 -20.34 -0.31
CA VAL A 271 36.36 -19.52 0.50
C VAL A 271 35.25 -20.41 1.04
N LYS A 272 35.14 -20.48 2.38
CA LYS A 272 34.07 -21.17 3.09
C LYS A 272 32.98 -20.18 3.50
N ILE A 273 31.78 -20.40 2.97
CA ILE A 273 30.57 -19.64 3.26
C ILE A 273 29.67 -20.53 4.13
N THR A 274 29.29 -20.08 5.32
CA THR A 274 28.45 -20.86 6.24
C THR A 274 27.29 -20.01 6.72
N ILE A 275 26.08 -20.53 6.66
CA ILE A 275 24.86 -19.90 7.14
C ILE A 275 24.46 -20.60 8.44
N TYR A 276 24.21 -19.80 9.48
CA TYR A 276 23.76 -20.23 10.79
C TYR A 276 22.39 -19.65 11.09
N GLU A 277 21.56 -20.43 11.78
CA GLU A 277 20.42 -19.92 12.53
C GLU A 277 20.91 -19.06 13.70
N LEU A 278 20.04 -18.20 14.25
CA LEU A 278 20.37 -17.41 15.45
C LEU A 278 20.70 -18.27 16.67
N SER A 279 20.24 -19.54 16.69
CA SER A 279 20.60 -20.53 17.70
C SER A 279 22.08 -20.95 17.65
N GLY A 280 22.82 -20.53 16.61
CA GLY A 280 24.19 -20.97 16.32
C GLY A 280 24.27 -22.29 15.56
N ARG A 281 23.13 -22.93 15.26
CA ARG A 281 23.08 -24.15 14.45
C ARG A 281 23.44 -23.84 13.00
N GLN A 282 24.39 -24.59 12.45
CA GLN A 282 24.72 -24.49 11.03
C GLN A 282 23.53 -24.97 10.18
N ALA A 283 22.96 -24.05 9.40
CA ALA A 283 21.85 -24.32 8.50
C ALA A 283 22.33 -24.75 7.11
N LYS A 284 23.40 -24.12 6.61
CA LYS A 284 23.95 -24.42 5.28
C LYS A 284 25.43 -24.08 5.19
N GLN A 285 26.17 -24.76 4.32
CA GLN A 285 27.55 -24.42 4.02
C GLN A 285 27.82 -24.62 2.53
N GLN A 286 28.61 -23.70 1.97
CA GLN A 286 29.11 -23.75 0.62
C GLN A 286 30.61 -23.45 0.63
N VAL A 287 31.37 -24.18 -0.17
CA VAL A 287 32.80 -23.94 -0.36
C VAL A 287 32.99 -23.60 -1.83
N VAL A 288 33.67 -22.49 -2.10
CA VAL A 288 33.92 -21.98 -3.45
C VAL A 288 35.38 -21.61 -3.60
N GLU A 289 35.87 -21.59 -4.82
CA GLU A 289 37.22 -21.16 -5.13
C GLU A 289 37.19 -19.74 -5.69
N ASN A 290 37.87 -18.80 -5.02
CA ASN A 290 38.03 -17.44 -5.53
C ASN A 290 39.32 -17.35 -6.35
N THR A 291 39.20 -17.13 -7.65
CA THR A 291 40.35 -16.95 -8.55
C THR A 291 40.68 -15.49 -8.83
N SER A 292 39.91 -14.54 -8.27
CA SER A 292 40.05 -13.10 -8.49
C SER A 292 40.60 -12.40 -7.25
N GLU A 293 41.71 -11.69 -7.42
CA GLU A 293 42.31 -10.87 -6.35
C GLU A 293 41.58 -9.52 -6.18
N ASN A 294 40.84 -9.09 -7.21
CA ASN A 294 40.28 -7.74 -7.27
C ASN A 294 38.83 -7.65 -6.85
N TYR A 295 38.04 -8.69 -7.11
CA TYR A 295 36.59 -8.67 -6.90
C TYR A 295 36.04 -10.08 -6.74
N PHE A 296 35.32 -10.30 -5.65
CA PHE A 296 34.62 -11.54 -5.32
C PHE A 296 33.13 -11.33 -5.56
N ARG A 297 32.47 -12.32 -6.16
CA ARG A 297 31.02 -12.35 -6.34
C ARG A 297 30.54 -13.78 -6.31
N GLN A 298 29.69 -14.11 -5.34
CA GLN A 298 29.18 -15.46 -5.18
C GLN A 298 27.67 -15.45 -4.88
N PRO A 299 26.84 -15.98 -5.80
CA PRO A 299 25.45 -16.32 -5.51
C PRO A 299 25.36 -17.54 -4.59
N ILE A 300 24.39 -17.51 -3.67
CA ILE A 300 24.19 -18.49 -2.60
C ILE A 300 22.69 -18.82 -2.55
N SER A 301 22.35 -20.10 -2.75
CA SER A 301 20.97 -20.58 -2.61
C SER A 301 20.56 -20.60 -1.14
N ILE A 302 19.39 -20.02 -0.85
CA ILE A 302 18.73 -20.10 0.46
C ILE A 302 17.62 -21.17 0.50
N ASP A 303 17.54 -22.05 -0.51
CA ASP A 303 16.54 -23.11 -0.54
C ASP A 303 16.68 -24.02 0.69
N GLY A 304 15.53 -24.35 1.28
CA GLY A 304 15.41 -25.13 2.51
C GLY A 304 15.55 -24.34 3.80
N LEU A 305 15.88 -23.04 3.73
CA LEU A 305 15.84 -22.17 4.90
C LEU A 305 14.40 -21.75 5.19
N ALA A 306 13.94 -21.98 6.42
CA ALA A 306 12.67 -21.46 6.89
C ALA A 306 12.73 -19.92 6.97
N ARG A 307 11.56 -19.27 6.92
CA ARG A 307 11.45 -17.83 7.18
C ARG A 307 12.06 -17.49 8.54
N GLY A 308 12.89 -16.47 8.58
CA GLY A 308 13.62 -16.11 9.80
C GLY A 308 14.93 -15.37 9.54
N MET A 309 15.63 -15.02 10.63
CA MET A 309 16.93 -14.35 10.57
C MET A 309 18.07 -15.37 10.58
N TYR A 310 19.09 -15.08 9.79
CA TYR A 310 20.29 -15.91 9.65
C TYR A 310 21.55 -15.07 9.69
N VAL A 311 22.65 -15.73 10.07
CA VAL A 311 23.99 -15.19 10.06
C VAL A 311 24.82 -15.94 9.02
N LEU A 312 25.38 -15.23 8.06
CA LEU A 312 26.33 -15.76 7.08
C LEU A 312 27.76 -15.38 7.48
N THR A 313 28.65 -16.37 7.55
CA THR A 313 30.08 -16.17 7.71
C THR A 313 30.82 -16.52 6.43
N LEU A 314 31.72 -15.65 5.98
CA LEU A 314 32.62 -15.87 4.85
C LEU A 314 34.06 -15.93 5.38
N SER A 315 34.71 -17.08 5.23
CA SER A 315 36.09 -17.31 5.67
C SER A 315 36.96 -17.60 4.45
N SER A 316 38.08 -16.90 4.31
CA SER A 316 39.06 -17.13 3.24
C SER A 316 40.45 -17.27 3.85
N GLY A 317 41.08 -18.44 3.67
CA GLY A 317 42.35 -18.78 4.32
C GLY A 317 42.33 -18.61 5.84
N ASN A 318 43.37 -17.98 6.38
CA ASN A 318 43.52 -17.69 7.81
C ASN A 318 42.97 -16.30 8.22
N GLU A 319 42.20 -15.63 7.37
CA GLU A 319 41.60 -14.35 7.72
C GLU A 319 40.47 -14.51 8.75
N LYS A 320 40.26 -13.45 9.54
CA LYS A 320 39.04 -13.35 10.37
C LYS A 320 37.81 -13.45 9.46
N PRO A 321 36.84 -14.34 9.78
CA PRO A 321 35.63 -14.46 8.99
C PRO A 321 34.87 -13.13 8.90
N ARG A 322 34.36 -12.80 7.71
CA ARG A 322 33.41 -11.70 7.51
C ARG A 322 32.01 -12.20 7.84
N LEU A 323 31.19 -11.35 8.44
CA LEU A 323 29.85 -11.72 8.92
C LEU A 323 28.79 -10.82 8.28
N PHE A 324 27.69 -11.43 7.87
CA PHE A 324 26.50 -10.75 7.35
C PHE A 324 25.26 -11.29 8.06
N LYS A 325 24.30 -10.43 8.35
CA LYS A 325 22.97 -10.83 8.81
C LYS A 325 21.99 -10.67 7.64
N PHE A 326 21.06 -11.62 7.48
CA PHE A 326 19.98 -11.48 6.51
C PHE A 326 18.69 -12.14 6.96
N VAL A 327 17.58 -11.66 6.40
CA VAL A 327 16.22 -12.13 6.70
C VAL A 327 15.66 -12.88 5.50
N VAL A 328 15.14 -14.09 5.74
CA VAL A 328 14.37 -14.88 4.77
C VAL A 328 12.88 -14.63 4.98
N GLN A 329 12.16 -14.22 3.92
CA GLN A 329 10.72 -13.89 3.92
C GLN A 329 9.92 -14.72 2.91
#